data_AF-A0A820WWV4-F1
#
_entry.id   AF-A0A820WWV4-F1
#
_cell.length_a   1.000
_cell.length_b   1.000
_cell.length_c   1.000
_cell.angle_alpha   90.00
_cell.angle_beta   90.00
_cell.angle_gamma   90.00
#
_symmetry.space_group_name_H-M   'P 1'
#
loop_
_entity.id
_entity.type
_entity.pdbx_description
1 polymer ?
#
loop_
_entity_poly.entity_id
_entity_poly.type
_entity_poly.pdbx_seq_one_letter_code
_entity_poly.pdbx_strand_id
1 'polypeptide(L)'
;MYERNMSGGLETVAQLSWSNPNRLLVHICDAPCHGQEYHEFQGTANDNYVYGDPKNRELSKLMFNIKRLGITYCKIPLNGTTNKMFEEFTFVFGSISEIHVSDPRCLIRHIIDKTSSIIQSNIESTISFYRNSNKQIKSYTLFSKEPDWNSLETYDVNVTEIIPPTKIDDLFHPLSMSKTNGQIKIAPYPFAKGSLRFAFYGQYCSDDSPFVDVVFKELASADPKSNTFIVYQEHLEMQAIAQFLAEQFNAEQQYLFRNFIPILYADADLVQQKTDPLKIYQVERRMHQEWRKWNNNSGGVSLSEYSTILQAFSHWTYHITSGRLMVVDLQGVKVDRAYLLTDPALHCNDLLRFRETRTNLSIKGMRQFFRTHVCSDVCAKLNLPMSNTGSNSILFSRSHSLSCNATTKTSDDFNLKTTEENNFETIDKNQLETTENFELC
;
A
#
# COMPACT_ATOMS: atom_id res chain seq x y z
N MET A 1 -12.80 41.81 -19.23
CA MET A 1 -13.80 41.71 -20.31
C MET A 1 -13.29 40.66 -21.30
N TYR A 2 -14.02 39.53 -21.42
CA TYR A 2 -13.78 38.35 -22.26
C TYR A 2 -12.59 37.41 -21.90
N GLU A 3 -12.73 36.70 -20.76
CA GLU A 3 -12.22 35.32 -20.55
C GLU A 3 -13.07 34.27 -21.31
N ARG A 4 -13.78 34.63 -22.39
CA ARG A 4 -14.79 33.74 -23.01
C ARG A 4 -14.26 32.87 -24.13
N ASN A 5 -12.97 32.56 -24.15
CA ASN A 5 -12.44 31.57 -25.07
C ASN A 5 -11.57 30.56 -24.33
N MET A 6 -11.55 29.33 -24.84
CA MET A 6 -10.96 28.19 -24.15
C MET A 6 -9.48 28.41 -23.81
N SER A 7 -8.69 28.99 -24.72
CA SER A 7 -7.27 29.31 -24.48
C SER A 7 -7.06 30.27 -23.31
N GLY A 8 -7.99 31.20 -23.06
CA GLY A 8 -7.95 32.06 -21.87
C GLY A 8 -8.25 31.32 -20.58
N GLY A 9 -9.23 30.43 -20.58
CA GLY A 9 -9.50 29.58 -19.41
C GLY A 9 -8.31 28.71 -19.04
N LEU A 10 -7.65 28.11 -20.03
CA LEU A 10 -6.44 27.30 -19.83
C LEU A 10 -5.24 28.13 -19.36
N GLU A 11 -5.09 29.36 -19.84
CA GLU A 11 -4.05 30.28 -19.37
C GLU A 11 -4.23 30.61 -17.88
N THR A 12 -5.46 30.86 -17.45
CA THR A 12 -5.79 31.03 -16.03
C THR A 12 -5.45 29.76 -15.23
N VAL A 13 -5.79 28.57 -15.74
CA VAL A 13 -5.45 27.29 -15.09
C VAL A 13 -3.94 27.14 -14.86
N ALA A 14 -3.12 27.56 -15.83
CA ALA A 14 -1.66 27.50 -15.72
C ALA A 14 -1.10 28.46 -14.65
N GLN A 15 -1.85 29.49 -14.27
CA GLN A 15 -1.46 30.52 -13.30
C GLN A 15 -2.06 30.32 -11.90
N LEU A 16 -2.98 29.37 -11.73
CA LEU A 16 -3.54 29.05 -10.41
C LEU A 16 -2.47 28.55 -9.44
N SER A 17 -2.58 28.95 -8.17
CA SER A 17 -1.72 28.50 -7.08
C SER A 17 -2.07 27.08 -6.64
N TRP A 18 -1.65 26.08 -7.43
CA TRP A 18 -1.86 24.66 -7.11
C TRP A 18 -0.98 24.20 -5.94
N SER A 19 -1.58 23.99 -4.76
CA SER A 19 -0.86 23.64 -3.53
C SER A 19 -0.81 22.14 -3.22
N ASN A 20 -1.78 21.37 -3.70
CA ASN A 20 -1.90 19.94 -3.40
C ASN A 20 -1.28 19.05 -4.50
N PRO A 21 -0.84 17.82 -4.17
CA PRO A 21 -0.33 16.87 -5.16
C PRO A 21 -1.43 16.36 -6.11
N ASN A 22 -2.66 16.21 -5.61
CA ASN A 22 -3.82 15.89 -6.43
C ASN A 22 -4.39 17.18 -7.02
N ARG A 23 -4.24 17.36 -8.33
CA ARG A 23 -4.73 18.51 -9.07
C ARG A 23 -5.64 18.00 -10.19
N LEU A 24 -6.89 18.43 -10.19
CA LEU A 24 -7.89 17.98 -11.15
C LEU A 24 -8.36 19.18 -11.97
N LEU A 25 -8.33 19.03 -13.30
CA LEU A 25 -8.99 19.94 -14.23
C LEU A 25 -10.16 19.19 -14.87
N VAL A 26 -11.38 19.68 -14.69
CA VAL A 26 -12.56 19.19 -15.39
C VAL A 26 -12.92 20.20 -16.48
N HIS A 27 -12.77 19.79 -17.74
CA HIS A 27 -13.07 20.63 -18.90
C HIS A 27 -14.38 20.16 -19.55
N ILE A 28 -15.43 20.98 -19.40
CA ILE A 28 -16.75 20.77 -19.99
C ILE A 28 -16.80 21.58 -21.29
N CYS A 29 -17.05 20.92 -22.43
CA CYS A 29 -16.99 21.57 -23.74
C CYS A 29 -18.23 21.26 -24.59
N ASP A 30 -18.89 22.31 -25.06
CA ASP A 30 -19.92 22.29 -26.11
C ASP A 30 -19.38 22.64 -27.50
N ALA A 31 -18.16 23.19 -27.60
CA ALA A 31 -17.52 23.55 -28.86
C ALA A 31 -15.99 23.40 -28.80
N PRO A 32 -15.32 23.15 -29.94
CA PRO A 32 -13.86 23.13 -30.04
C PRO A 32 -13.26 24.55 -29.95
N CYS A 33 -11.94 24.66 -29.70
CA CYS A 33 -11.23 25.94 -29.84
C CYS A 33 -11.05 26.34 -31.30
N HIS A 34 -10.73 27.63 -31.48
CA HIS A 34 -10.25 28.20 -32.75
C HIS A 34 -9.01 27.49 -33.27
N GLY A 35 -8.89 27.40 -34.60
CA GLY A 35 -7.80 26.75 -35.31
C GLY A 35 -8.27 25.49 -36.05
N GLN A 36 -8.05 25.45 -37.36
CA GLN A 36 -8.46 24.33 -38.21
C GLN A 36 -7.81 22.98 -37.83
N GLU A 37 -6.71 23.03 -37.09
CA GLU A 37 -6.08 21.84 -36.52
C GLU A 37 -6.91 21.18 -35.42
N TYR A 38 -7.84 21.89 -34.75
CA TYR A 38 -8.60 21.35 -33.61
C TYR A 38 -10.05 20.96 -33.93
N HIS A 39 -10.55 21.23 -35.13
CA HIS A 39 -11.90 20.85 -35.56
C HIS A 39 -12.02 20.60 -37.05
N GLU A 40 -13.19 20.16 -37.50
CA GLU A 40 -13.48 19.85 -38.91
C GLU A 40 -14.39 20.89 -39.58
N PHE A 41 -14.68 22.01 -38.92
CA PHE A 41 -15.49 23.07 -39.51
C PHE A 41 -14.86 23.62 -40.79
N GLN A 42 -15.68 23.79 -41.84
CA GLN A 42 -15.25 24.34 -43.13
C GLN A 42 -15.52 25.85 -43.20
N GLY A 43 -14.50 26.62 -43.59
CA GLY A 43 -14.60 28.08 -43.73
C GLY A 43 -14.85 28.80 -42.40
N THR A 44 -15.27 30.07 -42.48
CA THR A 44 -15.44 30.93 -41.29
C THR A 44 -16.84 30.90 -40.69
N ALA A 45 -17.74 30.06 -41.21
CA ALA A 45 -19.14 30.05 -40.79
C ALA A 45 -19.30 29.65 -39.31
N ASN A 46 -18.42 28.77 -38.82
CA ASN A 46 -18.43 28.26 -37.43
C ASN A 46 -17.13 28.55 -36.66
N ASP A 47 -16.09 29.09 -37.32
CA ASP A 47 -14.86 29.57 -36.69
C ASP A 47 -14.40 30.90 -37.33
N ASN A 48 -14.55 32.00 -36.61
CA ASN A 48 -14.09 33.32 -37.09
C ASN A 48 -12.56 33.50 -36.99
N TYR A 49 -11.84 32.55 -36.40
CA TYR A 49 -10.40 32.61 -36.13
C TYR A 49 -9.69 31.32 -36.56
N VAL A 50 -9.85 30.95 -37.83
CA VAL A 50 -9.34 29.71 -38.44
C VAL A 50 -7.82 29.49 -38.34
N TYR A 51 -7.04 30.54 -38.09
CA TYR A 51 -5.58 30.48 -37.92
C TYR A 51 -5.13 30.39 -36.45
N GLY A 52 -6.07 30.20 -35.52
CA GLY A 52 -5.79 30.01 -34.09
C GLY A 52 -6.30 31.15 -33.20
N ASP A 53 -5.77 31.23 -31.98
CA ASP A 53 -6.28 32.14 -30.97
C ASP A 53 -6.16 33.63 -31.38
N PRO A 54 -7.21 34.45 -31.19
CA PRO A 54 -7.20 35.89 -31.54
C PRO A 54 -6.10 36.71 -30.87
N LYS A 55 -5.52 36.23 -29.77
CA LYS A 55 -4.40 36.87 -29.05
C LYS A 55 -3.05 36.21 -29.38
N ASN A 56 -2.99 35.37 -30.41
CA ASN A 56 -1.81 34.61 -30.84
C ASN A 56 -1.20 33.75 -29.72
N ARG A 57 -2.03 33.23 -28.80
CA ARG A 57 -1.58 32.28 -27.80
C ARG A 57 -1.35 30.93 -28.44
N GLU A 58 -0.18 30.36 -28.20
CA GLU A 58 0.20 29.06 -28.74
C GLU A 58 -0.35 27.95 -27.82
N LEU A 59 -1.45 27.32 -28.24
CA LEU A 59 -2.18 26.35 -27.43
C LEU A 59 -1.31 25.13 -27.06
N SER A 60 -0.44 24.68 -27.96
CA SER A 60 0.51 23.59 -27.71
C SER A 60 1.44 23.88 -26.53
N LYS A 61 2.04 25.08 -26.47
CA LYS A 61 2.89 25.53 -25.34
C LYS A 61 2.09 25.63 -24.05
N LEU A 62 0.87 26.15 -24.13
CA LEU A 62 -0.01 26.24 -22.96
C LEU A 62 -0.35 24.85 -22.41
N MET A 63 -0.66 23.89 -23.29
CA MET A 63 -0.94 22.51 -22.91
C MET A 63 0.27 21.82 -22.31
N PHE A 64 1.47 22.06 -22.84
CA PHE A 64 2.71 21.57 -22.24
C PHE A 64 2.96 22.16 -20.85
N ASN A 65 2.70 23.45 -20.65
CA ASN A 65 2.81 24.09 -19.33
C ASN A 65 1.83 23.47 -18.33
N ILE A 66 0.58 23.24 -18.73
CA ILE A 66 -0.42 22.58 -17.88
C ILE A 66 -0.03 21.14 -17.55
N LYS A 67 0.50 20.38 -18.52
CA LYS A 67 1.03 19.02 -18.29
C LYS A 67 2.13 19.01 -17.22
N ARG A 68 3.04 19.98 -17.25
CA ARG A 68 4.14 20.09 -16.26
C ARG A 68 3.66 20.39 -14.84
N LEU A 69 2.44 20.90 -14.68
CA LEU A 69 1.82 21.09 -13.37
C LEU A 69 1.34 19.77 -12.74
N GLY A 70 1.44 18.64 -13.43
CA GLY A 70 1.00 17.34 -12.90
C GLY A 70 -0.51 17.27 -12.70
N ILE A 71 -1.28 18.04 -13.48
CA ILE A 71 -2.73 18.08 -13.40
C ILE A 71 -3.33 16.85 -14.10
N THR A 72 -4.22 16.14 -13.41
CA THR A 72 -5.08 15.13 -14.03
C THR A 72 -6.15 15.85 -14.85
N TYR A 73 -6.13 15.64 -16.15
CA TYR A 73 -7.07 16.26 -17.08
C TYR A 73 -8.27 15.35 -17.30
N CYS A 74 -9.47 15.88 -17.03
CA CYS A 74 -10.75 15.24 -17.31
C CYS A 74 -11.54 16.02 -18.36
N LYS A 75 -12.08 15.34 -19.36
CA LYS A 75 -12.96 15.92 -20.39
C LYS A 75 -14.41 15.47 -20.21
N ILE A 76 -15.34 16.39 -20.48
CA ILE A 76 -16.78 16.15 -20.61
C ILE A 76 -17.22 16.71 -21.97
N PRO A 77 -17.15 15.91 -23.05
CA PRO A 77 -17.65 16.34 -24.36
C PRO A 77 -19.19 16.35 -24.33
N LEU A 78 -19.81 17.48 -24.68
CA LEU A 78 -21.27 17.59 -24.78
C LEU A 78 -21.78 17.17 -26.16
N ASN A 79 -20.90 17.10 -27.15
CA ASN A 79 -21.16 16.61 -28.50
C ASN A 79 -19.84 16.22 -29.22
N GLY A 80 -19.95 15.62 -30.40
CA GLY A 80 -18.80 15.12 -31.17
C GLY A 80 -17.94 16.20 -31.85
N THR A 81 -18.33 17.46 -31.86
CA THR A 81 -17.55 18.53 -32.53
C THR A 81 -16.21 18.81 -31.86
N THR A 82 -16.04 18.36 -30.61
CA THR A 82 -14.81 18.53 -29.81
C THR A 82 -13.83 17.35 -29.91
N ASN A 83 -14.18 16.30 -30.66
CA ASN A 83 -13.40 15.06 -30.69
C ASN A 83 -11.96 15.30 -31.18
N LYS A 84 -11.80 15.95 -32.34
CA LYS A 84 -10.48 16.26 -32.92
C LYS A 84 -9.61 17.10 -31.97
N MET A 85 -10.19 18.11 -31.32
CA MET A 85 -9.49 18.90 -30.29
C MET A 85 -8.96 18.01 -29.15
N PHE A 86 -9.77 17.08 -28.66
CA PHE A 86 -9.35 16.19 -27.58
C PHE A 86 -8.37 15.11 -28.03
N GLU A 87 -8.35 14.72 -29.30
CA GLU A 87 -7.31 13.86 -29.87
C GLU A 87 -5.94 14.57 -29.82
N GLU A 88 -5.88 15.83 -30.27
CA GLU A 88 -4.68 16.66 -30.17
C GLU A 88 -4.24 16.86 -28.72
N PHE A 89 -5.19 17.06 -27.79
CA PHE A 89 -4.85 17.18 -26.38
C PHE A 89 -4.34 15.86 -25.81
N THR A 90 -4.92 14.73 -26.23
CA THR A 90 -4.48 13.40 -25.80
C THR A 90 -3.06 13.12 -26.27
N PHE A 91 -2.67 13.60 -27.47
CA PHE A 91 -1.28 13.52 -27.93
C PHE A 91 -0.31 14.22 -26.96
N VAL A 92 -0.69 15.37 -26.41
CA VAL A 92 0.14 16.09 -25.41
C VAL A 92 0.13 15.39 -24.06
N PHE A 93 -1.04 15.02 -23.53
CA PHE A 93 -1.19 14.48 -22.17
C PHE A 93 -0.93 12.98 -22.05
N GLY A 94 -0.83 12.25 -23.17
CA GLY A 94 -0.72 10.79 -23.24
C GLY A 94 -2.07 10.10 -23.06
N SER A 95 -2.78 10.42 -21.97
CA SER A 95 -4.14 9.94 -21.72
C SER A 95 -4.97 11.00 -21.01
N ILE A 96 -6.19 11.23 -21.50
CA ILE A 96 -7.16 12.13 -20.87
C ILE A 96 -8.34 11.30 -20.36
N SER A 97 -8.71 11.50 -19.09
CA SER A 97 -9.86 10.82 -18.51
C SER A 97 -11.17 11.41 -19.06
N GLU A 98 -12.08 10.57 -19.53
CA GLU A 98 -13.41 11.01 -19.97
C GLU A 98 -14.45 10.76 -18.88
N ILE A 99 -15.38 11.70 -18.71
CA ILE A 99 -16.59 11.56 -17.89
C ILE A 99 -17.77 11.54 -18.85
N HIS A 100 -18.40 10.37 -19.00
CA HIS A 100 -19.58 10.22 -19.84
C HIS A 100 -20.81 10.73 -19.10
N VAL A 101 -21.58 11.61 -19.74
CA VAL A 101 -22.78 12.22 -19.14
C VAL A 101 -23.94 11.99 -20.11
N SER A 102 -24.69 10.91 -19.89
CA SER A 102 -25.89 10.57 -20.65
C SER A 102 -27.12 11.38 -20.23
N ASP A 103 -27.17 11.81 -18.96
CA ASP A 103 -28.20 12.68 -18.40
C ASP A 103 -27.53 13.88 -17.71
N PRO A 104 -27.80 15.13 -18.13
CA PRO A 104 -27.26 16.33 -17.49
C PRO A 104 -27.54 16.40 -15.98
N ARG A 105 -28.63 15.80 -15.51
CA ARG A 105 -28.97 15.74 -14.07
C ARG A 105 -27.98 14.91 -13.26
N CYS A 106 -27.28 13.99 -13.90
CA CYS A 106 -26.26 13.14 -13.29
C CYS A 106 -24.85 13.74 -13.34
N LEU A 107 -24.66 14.90 -13.98
CA LEU A 107 -23.35 15.53 -14.20
C LEU A 107 -22.53 15.67 -12.89
N ILE A 108 -23.13 16.27 -11.87
CA ILE A 108 -22.46 16.48 -10.57
C ILE A 108 -22.06 15.14 -9.94
N ARG A 109 -22.94 14.14 -10.00
CA ARG A 109 -22.66 12.80 -9.47
C ARG A 109 -21.48 12.16 -10.19
N HIS A 110 -21.46 12.17 -11.53
CA HIS A 110 -20.36 11.57 -12.29
C HIS A 110 -19.03 12.31 -12.08
N ILE A 111 -19.06 13.64 -11.92
CA ILE A 111 -17.86 14.40 -11.53
C ILE A 111 -17.37 13.96 -10.15
N ILE A 112 -18.26 13.81 -9.16
CA ILE A 112 -17.90 13.35 -7.81
C ILE A 112 -17.32 11.93 -7.88
N ASP A 113 -17.98 11.00 -8.57
CA ASP A 113 -17.55 9.60 -8.69
C ASP A 113 -16.17 9.51 -9.37
N LYS A 114 -15.96 10.25 -10.46
CA LYS A 114 -14.67 10.28 -11.16
C LYS A 114 -13.58 10.94 -10.33
N THR A 115 -13.88 12.05 -9.66
CA THR A 115 -12.94 12.73 -8.77
C THR A 115 -12.53 11.81 -7.63
N SER A 116 -13.48 11.09 -7.03
CA SER A 116 -13.23 10.11 -5.97
C SER A 116 -12.32 8.98 -6.46
N SER A 117 -12.58 8.43 -7.65
CA SER A 117 -11.74 7.40 -8.27
C SER A 117 -10.32 7.88 -8.56
N ILE A 118 -10.16 9.10 -9.08
CA ILE A 118 -8.84 9.69 -9.35
C ILE A 118 -8.08 9.94 -8.05
N ILE A 119 -8.74 10.53 -7.05
CA ILE A 119 -8.15 10.70 -5.73
C ILE A 119 -7.71 9.34 -5.19
N GLN A 120 -8.57 8.33 -5.23
CA GLN A 120 -8.25 6.97 -4.78
C GLN A 120 -7.02 6.41 -5.51
N SER A 121 -6.91 6.60 -6.83
CA SER A 121 -5.73 6.16 -7.59
C SER A 121 -4.45 6.93 -7.24
N ASN A 122 -4.56 8.16 -6.77
CA ASN A 122 -3.44 9.04 -6.43
C ASN A 122 -3.20 9.18 -4.91
N ILE A 123 -3.96 8.48 -4.08
CA ILE A 123 -3.79 8.49 -2.61
C ILE A 123 -2.36 8.07 -2.27
N GLU A 124 -1.79 7.09 -2.96
CA GLU A 124 -0.39 6.65 -2.75
C GLU A 124 0.61 7.80 -2.91
N SER A 125 0.50 8.57 -4.01
CA SER A 125 1.35 9.74 -4.27
C SER A 125 1.13 10.86 -3.26
N THR A 126 -0.12 11.06 -2.84
CA THR A 126 -0.50 12.07 -1.84
C THR A 126 0.09 11.73 -0.48
N ILE A 127 -0.11 10.50 -0.04
CA ILE A 127 0.47 9.95 1.19
C ILE A 127 2.00 10.06 1.14
N SER A 128 2.64 9.69 0.02
CA SER A 128 4.08 9.81 -0.14
C SER A 128 4.58 11.26 -0.05
N PHE A 129 3.85 12.23 -0.61
CA PHE A 129 4.19 13.65 -0.54
C PHE A 129 4.16 14.15 0.92
N TYR A 130 3.07 13.89 1.63
CA TYR A 130 2.94 14.25 3.06
C TYR A 130 3.99 13.55 3.94
N ARG A 131 4.38 12.31 3.62
CA ARG A 131 5.41 11.57 4.37
C ARG A 131 6.82 12.16 4.23
N ASN A 132 7.10 12.88 3.14
CA ASN A 132 8.44 13.41 2.84
C ASN A 132 8.68 14.87 3.29
N SER A 133 7.61 15.62 3.60
CA SER A 133 7.72 16.97 4.15
C SER A 133 8.17 16.95 5.63
N ASN A 134 9.46 17.23 5.88
CA ASN A 134 10.13 17.43 7.18
C ASN A 134 10.13 16.22 8.16
N LYS A 135 11.11 15.32 8.00
CA LYS A 135 11.41 14.27 8.99
C LYS A 135 12.21 14.84 10.17
N GLN A 136 11.50 15.34 11.19
CA GLN A 136 12.12 15.54 12.51
C GLN A 136 12.22 14.18 13.21
N ILE A 137 13.42 13.77 13.61
CA ILE A 137 13.68 12.47 14.22
C ILE A 137 14.23 12.71 15.63
N LYS A 138 13.75 11.95 16.61
CA LYS A 138 14.28 11.94 17.98
C LYS A 138 15.76 11.55 17.96
N SER A 139 16.56 12.24 18.76
CA SER A 139 17.99 11.96 18.89
C SER A 139 18.26 11.18 20.16
N TYR A 140 18.83 9.98 20.01
CA TYR A 140 19.27 9.13 21.11
C TYR A 140 20.68 8.62 20.83
N THR A 141 21.49 8.51 21.89
CA THR A 141 22.70 7.67 21.88
C THR A 141 22.29 6.24 22.18
N LEU A 142 22.71 5.28 21.35
CA LEU A 142 22.40 3.87 21.59
C LEU A 142 23.23 3.32 22.75
N PHE A 143 22.58 2.53 23.61
CA PHE A 143 23.22 1.91 24.77
C PHE A 143 22.82 0.44 24.87
N SER A 144 23.78 -0.46 24.63
CA SER A 144 23.52 -1.90 24.50
C SER A 144 23.45 -2.67 25.82
N LYS A 145 23.89 -2.07 26.93
CA LYS A 145 23.91 -2.72 28.24
C LYS A 145 22.60 -2.49 28.97
N GLU A 146 22.10 -3.54 29.63
CA GLU A 146 20.93 -3.45 30.48
C GLU A 146 21.17 -2.55 31.71
N PRO A 147 20.14 -1.80 32.13
CA PRO A 147 20.19 -1.01 33.35
C PRO A 147 20.06 -1.90 34.59
N ASP A 148 20.34 -1.33 35.76
CA ASP A 148 19.94 -1.96 37.03
C ASP A 148 18.44 -1.75 37.24
N TRP A 149 17.64 -2.80 37.03
CA TRP A 149 16.19 -2.78 37.15
C TRP A 149 15.66 -2.39 38.54
N ASN A 150 16.47 -2.55 39.59
CA ASN A 150 16.08 -2.15 40.95
C ASN A 150 16.22 -0.64 41.19
N SER A 151 17.05 0.02 40.38
CA SER A 151 17.27 1.47 40.44
C SER A 151 16.26 2.29 39.62
N LEU A 152 15.51 1.63 38.73
CA LEU A 152 14.60 2.29 37.82
C LEU A 152 13.21 2.50 38.45
N GLU A 153 12.63 3.66 38.14
CA GLU A 153 11.25 3.99 38.48
C GLU A 153 10.27 3.04 37.77
N THR A 154 9.16 2.76 38.45
CA THR A 154 8.04 1.97 37.90
C THR A 154 6.92 2.92 37.49
N TYR A 155 6.40 2.75 36.28
CA TYR A 155 5.31 3.57 35.74
C TYR A 155 4.04 2.75 35.59
N ASP A 156 2.92 3.27 36.09
CA ASP A 156 1.60 2.74 35.78
C ASP A 156 1.20 3.11 34.35
N VAL A 157 0.69 2.12 33.61
CA VAL A 157 0.32 2.27 32.19
C VAL A 157 -1.12 1.84 31.95
N ASN A 158 -1.74 2.45 30.94
CA ASN A 158 -2.88 1.87 30.25
C ASN A 158 -2.35 0.91 29.18
N VAL A 159 -2.88 -0.30 29.14
CA VAL A 159 -2.51 -1.33 28.16
C VAL A 159 -3.66 -1.44 27.16
N THR A 160 -3.34 -1.50 25.88
CA THR A 160 -4.30 -1.73 24.79
C THR A 160 -3.85 -2.96 24.03
N GLU A 161 -4.76 -3.93 23.92
CA GLU A 161 -4.52 -5.22 23.26
C GLU A 161 -5.52 -5.35 22.11
N ILE A 162 -5.11 -5.99 21.02
CA ILE A 162 -6.03 -6.32 19.93
C ILE A 162 -6.78 -7.60 20.30
N ILE A 163 -8.11 -7.56 20.18
CA ILE A 163 -8.92 -8.77 20.25
C ILE A 163 -8.61 -9.58 18.97
N PRO A 164 -8.04 -10.80 19.07
CA PRO A 164 -7.59 -11.54 17.91
C PRO A 164 -8.72 -11.78 16.89
N PRO A 165 -8.46 -11.62 15.59
CA PRO A 165 -9.44 -11.93 14.57
C PRO A 165 -9.75 -13.43 14.59
N THR A 166 -10.97 -13.80 14.23
CA THR A 166 -11.44 -15.19 14.29
C THR A 166 -11.62 -15.81 12.91
N LYS A 167 -11.75 -14.98 11.88
CA LYS A 167 -11.93 -15.38 10.47
C LYS A 167 -11.24 -14.39 9.55
N ILE A 168 -10.94 -14.84 8.32
CA ILE A 168 -10.28 -14.04 7.28
C ILE A 168 -11.03 -12.72 6.98
N ASP A 169 -12.36 -12.73 7.05
CA ASP A 169 -13.16 -11.53 6.79
C ASP A 169 -12.91 -10.40 7.81
N ASP A 170 -12.56 -10.75 9.06
CA ASP A 170 -12.30 -9.76 10.11
C ASP A 170 -11.09 -8.88 9.76
N LEU A 171 -10.12 -9.42 9.02
CA LEU A 171 -8.88 -8.73 8.63
C LEU A 171 -9.14 -7.50 7.77
N PHE A 172 -10.30 -7.42 7.13
CA PHE A 172 -10.68 -6.36 6.22
C PHE A 172 -11.38 -5.18 6.89
N HIS A 173 -11.57 -5.25 8.20
CA HIS A 173 -12.12 -4.17 9.01
C HIS A 173 -11.17 -3.81 10.16
N PRO A 174 -11.25 -2.58 10.73
CA PRO A 174 -10.52 -2.24 11.93
C PRO A 174 -10.81 -3.24 13.06
N LEU A 175 -9.77 -3.83 13.62
CA LEU A 175 -9.91 -4.80 14.70
C LEU A 175 -10.33 -4.13 16.01
N SER A 176 -11.10 -4.85 16.83
CA SER A 176 -11.53 -4.38 18.15
C SER A 176 -10.39 -4.48 19.15
N MET A 177 -10.41 -3.62 20.18
CA MET A 177 -9.38 -3.57 21.20
C MET A 177 -9.98 -3.68 22.60
N SER A 178 -9.25 -4.34 23.51
CA SER A 178 -9.47 -4.29 24.95
C SER A 178 -8.53 -3.26 25.58
N LYS A 179 -8.90 -2.79 26.77
CA LYS A 179 -8.03 -1.95 27.60
C LYS A 179 -7.93 -2.54 29.00
N THR A 180 -6.70 -2.65 29.47
CA THR A 180 -6.35 -3.13 30.81
C THR A 180 -5.33 -2.18 31.43
N ASN A 181 -4.81 -2.53 32.60
CA ASN A 181 -3.77 -1.76 33.28
C ASN A 181 -2.51 -2.62 33.42
N GLY A 182 -1.38 -1.96 33.65
CA GLY A 182 -0.15 -2.66 33.95
C GLY A 182 0.89 -1.72 34.51
N GLN A 183 2.08 -2.28 34.74
CA GLN A 183 3.24 -1.54 35.20
C GLN A 183 4.44 -1.82 34.32
N ILE A 184 5.26 -0.81 34.08
CA ILE A 184 6.49 -0.93 33.29
C ILE A 184 7.70 -0.36 34.01
N LYS A 185 8.86 -0.94 33.69
CA LYS A 185 10.18 -0.34 33.88
C LYS A 185 10.87 -0.29 32.53
N ILE A 186 11.41 0.85 32.14
CA ILE A 186 12.00 1.03 30.81
C ILE A 186 13.41 1.62 30.94
N ALA A 187 14.34 1.11 30.13
CA ALA A 187 15.68 1.67 30.07
C ALA A 187 15.67 3.13 29.59
N PRO A 188 16.55 4.00 30.13
CA PRO A 188 16.57 5.41 29.74
C PRO A 188 17.04 5.67 28.30
N TYR A 189 17.77 4.72 27.71
CA TYR A 189 18.33 4.81 26.37
C TYR A 189 17.99 3.56 25.55
N PRO A 190 17.74 3.70 24.24
CA PRO A 190 17.47 2.56 23.38
C PRO A 190 18.75 1.78 23.10
N PHE A 191 18.65 0.46 22.97
CA PHE A 191 19.78 -0.40 22.61
C PHE A 191 19.91 -0.59 21.09
N ALA A 192 18.82 -0.39 20.34
CA ALA A 192 18.80 -0.52 18.89
C ALA A 192 17.86 0.51 18.26
N LYS A 193 18.05 0.73 16.96
CA LYS A 193 17.23 1.61 16.12
C LYS A 193 16.97 0.91 14.78
N GLY A 194 15.70 0.69 14.46
CA GLY A 194 15.25 0.42 13.10
C GLY A 194 14.92 1.73 12.38
N SER A 195 14.35 1.64 11.18
CA SER A 195 14.02 2.84 10.41
C SER A 195 12.92 3.70 11.00
N LEU A 196 11.89 3.07 11.56
CA LEU A 196 10.73 3.77 12.10
C LEU A 196 10.75 3.89 13.61
N ARG A 197 11.47 3.01 14.32
CA ARG A 197 11.37 2.86 15.77
C ARG A 197 12.71 2.62 16.45
N PHE A 198 12.82 3.15 17.65
CA PHE A 198 13.85 2.78 18.63
C PHE A 198 13.38 1.59 19.46
N ALA A 199 14.30 0.74 19.88
CA ALA A 199 14.05 -0.38 20.77
C ALA A 199 14.77 -0.18 22.10
N PHE A 200 14.03 -0.32 23.20
CA PHE A 200 14.50 -0.16 24.56
C PHE A 200 14.34 -1.48 25.30
N TYR A 201 15.29 -1.80 26.18
CA TYR A 201 15.08 -2.86 27.15
C TYR A 201 13.99 -2.43 28.12
N GLY A 202 13.22 -3.39 28.60
CA GLY A 202 12.22 -3.12 29.61
C GLY A 202 11.76 -4.35 30.37
N GLN A 203 10.98 -4.08 31.39
CA GLN A 203 10.19 -5.08 32.10
C GLN A 203 8.72 -4.64 32.12
N TYR A 204 7.83 -5.59 31.93
CA TYR A 204 6.37 -5.38 31.94
C TYR A 204 5.70 -6.33 32.92
N CYS A 205 4.66 -5.83 33.60
CA CYS A 205 3.79 -6.57 34.49
C CYS A 205 2.33 -6.25 34.14
N SER A 206 1.53 -7.29 33.96
CA SER A 206 0.07 -7.22 33.82
C SER A 206 -0.58 -7.68 35.12
N ASP A 207 -1.48 -6.86 35.70
CA ASP A 207 -2.35 -7.19 36.84
C ASP A 207 -1.76 -8.20 37.87
N ASP A 208 -0.86 -7.71 38.74
CA ASP A 208 -0.16 -8.45 39.82
C ASP A 208 0.74 -9.63 39.40
N SER A 209 0.97 -9.84 38.10
CA SER A 209 1.92 -10.84 37.60
C SER A 209 3.38 -10.44 37.88
N PRO A 210 4.33 -11.39 37.93
CA PRO A 210 5.74 -11.04 37.99
C PRO A 210 6.16 -10.24 36.74
N PHE A 211 7.08 -9.31 36.92
CA PHE A 211 7.72 -8.61 35.81
C PHE A 211 8.40 -9.60 34.86
N VAL A 212 8.15 -9.42 33.56
CA VAL A 212 8.79 -10.18 32.49
C VAL A 212 9.63 -9.26 31.60
N ASP A 213 10.75 -9.78 31.11
CA ASP A 213 11.64 -9.02 30.24
C ASP A 213 11.03 -8.85 28.85
N VAL A 214 10.96 -7.59 28.41
CA VAL A 214 10.32 -7.16 27.18
C VAL A 214 11.20 -6.17 26.42
N VAL A 215 10.82 -5.91 25.17
CA VAL A 215 11.35 -4.82 24.36
C VAL A 215 10.24 -3.79 24.16
N PHE A 216 10.52 -2.54 24.50
CA PHE A 216 9.64 -1.42 24.18
C PHE A 216 10.09 -0.76 22.89
N LYS A 217 9.14 -0.50 21.99
CA LYS A 217 9.37 0.15 20.70
C LYS A 217 8.69 1.49 20.65
N GLU A 218 9.47 2.53 20.41
CA GLU A 218 9.02 3.92 20.32
C GLU A 218 9.25 4.44 18.90
N LEU A 219 8.28 5.14 18.30
CA LEU A 219 8.46 5.83 17.02
C LEU A 219 9.60 6.83 17.10
N ALA A 220 10.48 6.75 16.09
CA ALA A 220 11.63 7.62 15.92
C ALA A 220 11.24 9.04 15.49
N SER A 221 10.04 9.24 14.94
CA SER A 221 9.56 10.57 14.57
C SER A 221 9.39 11.45 15.81
N ALA A 222 9.92 12.67 15.76
CA ALA A 222 9.69 13.71 16.77
C ALA A 222 8.49 14.60 16.40
N ASP A 223 7.97 14.50 15.18
CA ASP A 223 6.82 15.27 14.72
C ASP A 223 5.52 14.75 15.36
N PRO A 224 4.79 15.58 16.13
CA PRO A 224 3.54 15.18 16.78
C PRO A 224 2.46 14.70 15.82
N LYS A 225 2.51 15.07 14.53
CA LYS A 225 1.54 14.60 13.52
C LYS A 225 1.79 13.17 13.08
N SER A 226 3.03 12.69 13.21
CA SER A 226 3.44 11.34 12.81
C SER A 226 3.85 10.45 13.99
N ASN A 227 3.92 10.99 15.21
CA ASN A 227 4.05 10.25 16.46
C ASN A 227 2.72 10.29 17.23
N THR A 228 1.68 9.63 16.70
CA THR A 228 0.32 9.60 17.27
C THR A 228 -0.06 8.20 17.71
N PHE A 229 -1.00 8.09 18.67
CA PHE A 229 -1.54 6.79 19.11
C PHE A 229 -2.09 5.95 17.95
N ILE A 230 -2.69 6.59 16.94
CA ILE A 230 -3.25 5.91 15.76
C ILE A 230 -2.15 5.17 14.97
N VAL A 231 -0.95 5.74 14.84
CA VAL A 231 0.16 5.06 14.15
C VAL A 231 0.57 3.79 14.90
N TYR A 232 0.67 3.85 16.23
CA TYR A 232 0.94 2.68 17.06
C TYR A 232 -0.19 1.65 16.96
N GLN A 233 -1.44 2.09 16.95
CA GLN A 233 -2.61 1.24 16.82
C GLN A 233 -2.60 0.47 15.50
N GLU A 234 -2.35 1.15 14.37
CA GLU A 234 -2.24 0.49 13.07
C GLU A 234 -1.09 -0.53 13.05
N HIS A 235 0.06 -0.22 13.66
CA HIS A 235 1.16 -1.19 13.78
C HIS A 235 0.80 -2.42 14.61
N LEU A 236 0.10 -2.23 15.74
CA LEU A 236 -0.36 -3.33 16.58
C LEU A 236 -1.38 -4.20 15.84
N GLU A 237 -2.29 -3.58 15.09
CA GLU A 237 -3.27 -4.29 14.25
C GLU A 237 -2.59 -5.13 13.16
N MET A 238 -1.54 -4.60 12.51
CA MET A 238 -0.74 -5.35 11.53
C MET A 238 -0.06 -6.58 12.15
N GLN A 239 0.45 -6.48 13.37
CA GLN A 239 1.03 -7.61 14.11
C GLN A 239 -0.03 -8.70 14.34
N ALA A 240 -1.20 -8.33 14.85
CA ALA A 240 -2.29 -9.27 15.14
C ALA A 240 -2.80 -9.98 13.87
N ILE A 241 -2.90 -9.25 12.75
CA ILE A 241 -3.26 -9.85 11.45
C ILE A 241 -2.20 -10.85 10.99
N ALA A 242 -0.92 -10.51 11.12
CA ALA A 242 0.17 -11.42 10.74
C ALA A 242 0.22 -12.67 11.62
N GLN A 243 -0.03 -12.52 12.93
CA GLN A 243 -0.14 -13.62 13.88
C GLN A 243 -1.27 -14.58 13.49
N PHE A 244 -2.48 -14.07 13.28
CA PHE A 244 -3.62 -14.88 12.83
C PHE A 244 -3.32 -15.62 11.53
N LEU A 245 -2.77 -14.93 10.53
CA LEU A 245 -2.42 -15.55 9.24
C LEU A 245 -1.34 -16.62 9.40
N ALA A 246 -0.36 -16.42 10.28
CA ALA A 246 0.67 -17.42 10.58
C ALA A 246 0.08 -18.65 11.25
N GLU A 247 -0.88 -18.50 12.16
CA GLU A 247 -1.61 -19.61 12.78
C GLU A 247 -2.41 -20.42 11.75
N GLN A 248 -3.14 -19.74 10.86
CA GLN A 248 -3.87 -20.39 9.77
C GLN A 248 -2.91 -21.12 8.81
N PHE A 249 -1.78 -20.49 8.46
CA PHE A 249 -0.75 -21.11 7.63
C PHE A 249 -0.14 -22.34 8.30
N ASN A 250 0.15 -22.28 9.60
CA ASN A 250 0.66 -23.41 10.37
C ASN A 250 -0.33 -24.58 10.41
N ALA A 251 -1.61 -24.29 10.58
CA ALA A 251 -2.66 -25.30 10.54
C ALA A 251 -2.66 -26.01 9.18
N GLU A 252 -2.63 -25.27 8.08
CA GLU A 252 -2.56 -25.85 6.72
C GLU A 252 -1.28 -26.66 6.50
N GLN A 253 -0.13 -26.13 6.95
CA GLN A 253 1.14 -26.85 6.89
C GLN A 253 1.10 -28.18 7.65
N GLN A 254 0.48 -28.22 8.83
CA GLN A 254 0.38 -29.43 9.64
C GLN A 254 -0.34 -30.58 8.91
N TYR A 255 -1.31 -30.26 8.04
CA TYR A 255 -1.99 -31.27 7.21
C TYR A 255 -1.16 -31.72 6.01
N LEU A 256 -0.37 -30.82 5.41
CA LEU A 256 0.32 -31.06 4.14
C LEU A 256 1.75 -31.60 4.30
N PHE A 257 2.42 -31.31 5.41
CA PHE A 257 3.84 -31.62 5.60
C PHE A 257 4.06 -32.46 6.86
N ARG A 258 4.71 -33.62 6.70
CA ARG A 258 5.09 -34.49 7.82
C ARG A 258 6.00 -33.80 8.85
N ASN A 259 6.91 -32.94 8.37
CA ASN A 259 7.86 -32.18 9.19
C ASN A 259 7.70 -30.69 8.86
N PHE A 260 6.62 -30.06 9.34
CA PHE A 260 6.43 -28.62 9.13
C PHE A 260 7.25 -27.79 10.14
N ILE A 261 7.58 -26.56 9.74
CA ILE A 261 8.29 -25.57 10.57
C ILE A 261 7.29 -24.44 10.86
N PRO A 262 6.77 -24.31 12.09
CA PRO A 262 5.85 -23.25 12.43
C PRO A 262 6.47 -21.86 12.30
N ILE A 263 5.62 -20.91 11.89
CA ILE A 263 5.86 -19.48 11.95
C ILE A 263 5.03 -18.94 13.11
N LEU A 264 5.66 -18.33 14.10
CA LEU A 264 5.01 -17.71 15.24
C LEU A 264 5.31 -16.22 15.20
N TYR A 265 4.32 -15.39 15.50
CA TYR A 265 4.57 -13.96 15.76
C TYR A 265 4.64 -13.73 17.27
N ALA A 266 5.50 -12.81 17.69
CA ALA A 266 5.53 -12.37 19.07
C ALA A 266 4.22 -11.66 19.43
N ASP A 267 3.66 -12.01 20.60
CA ASP A 267 2.59 -11.22 21.19
C ASP A 267 3.09 -9.79 21.41
N ALA A 268 2.24 -8.84 21.07
CA ALA A 268 2.53 -7.42 21.24
C ALA A 268 1.31 -6.69 21.78
N ASP A 269 1.58 -5.66 22.57
CA ASP A 269 0.56 -4.76 23.13
C ASP A 269 1.00 -3.30 22.96
N LEU A 270 0.08 -2.36 23.16
CA LEU A 270 0.42 -0.96 23.33
C LEU A 270 0.34 -0.57 24.80
N VAL A 271 1.38 0.08 25.30
CA VAL A 271 1.39 0.67 26.64
C VAL A 271 1.52 2.18 26.53
N GLN A 272 0.73 2.89 27.33
CA GLN A 272 0.78 4.34 27.45
C GLN A 272 0.92 4.72 28.93
N GLN A 273 1.94 5.51 29.27
CA GLN A 273 2.12 5.97 30.65
C GLN A 273 0.94 6.84 31.09
N LYS A 274 0.46 6.60 32.32
CA LYS A 274 -0.61 7.42 32.93
C LYS A 274 -0.12 8.82 33.31
N THR A 275 1.16 8.94 33.65
CA THR A 275 1.81 10.19 34.06
C THR A 275 2.20 11.07 32.87
N ASP A 276 2.58 10.47 31.75
CA ASP A 276 2.88 11.17 30.49
C ASP A 276 2.19 10.49 29.29
N PRO A 277 1.01 10.98 28.87
CA PRO A 277 0.27 10.41 27.75
C PRO A 277 1.01 10.45 26.40
N LEU A 278 2.09 11.22 26.26
CA LEU A 278 2.92 11.23 25.06
C LEU A 278 3.90 10.05 24.99
N LYS A 279 4.11 9.36 26.11
CA LYS A 279 4.93 8.14 26.20
C LYS A 279 4.10 6.91 25.89
N ILE A 280 4.07 6.58 24.60
CA ILE A 280 3.42 5.41 24.04
C ILE A 280 4.50 4.48 23.50
N TYR A 281 4.38 3.19 23.80
CA TYR A 281 5.29 2.17 23.31
C TYR A 281 4.48 0.96 22.83
N GLN A 282 4.96 0.32 21.77
CA GLN A 282 4.59 -1.07 21.52
C GLN A 282 5.51 -1.96 22.36
N VAL A 283 4.96 -2.93 23.08
CA VAL A 283 5.72 -3.86 23.90
C VAL A 283 5.63 -5.26 23.29
N GLU A 284 6.72 -6.01 23.33
CA GLU A 284 6.76 -7.42 22.92
C GLU A 284 7.77 -8.19 23.78
N ARG A 285 7.64 -9.52 23.81
CA ARG A 285 8.62 -10.36 24.52
C ARG A 285 10.01 -10.21 23.92
N ARG A 286 11.02 -10.16 24.80
CA ARG A 286 12.42 -10.09 24.37
C ARG A 286 12.88 -11.40 23.71
N MET A 287 13.41 -11.28 22.49
CA MET A 287 14.10 -12.35 21.79
C MET A 287 15.59 -12.31 22.11
N HIS A 288 16.19 -13.46 22.44
CA HIS A 288 17.58 -13.55 22.91
C HIS A 288 18.54 -14.13 21.86
N GLN A 289 17.99 -14.69 20.78
CA GLN A 289 18.74 -15.30 19.70
C GLN A 289 19.18 -14.26 18.66
N GLU A 290 20.02 -14.69 17.73
CA GLU A 290 20.50 -13.84 16.63
C GLU A 290 19.34 -13.37 15.75
N TRP A 291 19.26 -12.05 15.60
CA TRP A 291 18.26 -11.37 14.78
C TRP A 291 18.53 -11.55 13.29
N ARG A 292 17.48 -11.82 12.51
CA ARG A 292 17.54 -12.03 11.06
C ARG A 292 16.37 -11.35 10.36
N LYS A 293 16.60 -10.94 9.11
CA LYS A 293 15.58 -10.40 8.20
C LYS A 293 15.61 -11.20 6.89
N TRP A 294 14.49 -11.87 6.58
CA TRP A 294 14.39 -12.83 5.48
C TRP A 294 13.87 -12.20 4.18
N ASN A 295 12.97 -11.23 4.30
CA ASN A 295 12.59 -10.34 3.21
C ASN A 295 12.26 -8.95 3.77
N ASN A 296 12.12 -7.97 2.88
CA ASN A 296 11.69 -6.62 3.24
C ASN A 296 10.31 -6.30 2.62
N ASN A 297 9.80 -5.10 2.89
CA ASN A 297 8.52 -4.61 2.37
C ASN A 297 8.59 -4.00 0.95
N SER A 298 9.70 -4.17 0.23
CA SER A 298 9.92 -3.59 -1.10
C SER A 298 10.52 -4.58 -2.12
N GLY A 299 10.39 -5.89 -1.85
CA GLY A 299 10.80 -6.97 -2.76
C GLY A 299 12.22 -7.49 -2.54
N GLY A 300 12.98 -6.96 -1.59
CA GLY A 300 14.27 -7.50 -1.18
C GLY A 300 14.12 -8.85 -0.47
N VAL A 301 14.98 -9.80 -0.81
CA VAL A 301 15.03 -11.16 -0.23
C VAL A 301 16.45 -11.46 0.20
N SER A 302 16.62 -12.04 1.40
CA SER A 302 17.94 -12.44 1.87
C SER A 302 18.37 -13.72 1.17
N LEU A 303 19.44 -13.65 0.37
CA LEU A 303 19.97 -14.80 -0.37
C LEU A 303 20.85 -15.71 0.50
N SER A 304 21.57 -15.15 1.47
CA SER A 304 22.40 -15.92 2.40
C SER A 304 21.58 -16.72 3.41
N GLU A 305 20.39 -16.22 3.76
CA GLU A 305 19.48 -16.80 4.76
C GLU A 305 18.15 -17.21 4.13
N TYR A 306 18.15 -17.61 2.85
CA TYR A 306 16.91 -17.87 2.10
C TYR A 306 16.05 -18.96 2.75
N SER A 307 14.75 -18.66 2.94
CA SER A 307 13.76 -19.62 3.47
C SER A 307 12.56 -19.75 2.55
N THR A 308 12.42 -20.92 1.93
CA THR A 308 11.28 -21.26 1.05
C THR A 308 9.94 -21.17 1.78
N ILE A 309 9.91 -21.56 3.07
CA ILE A 309 8.69 -21.51 3.90
C ILE A 309 8.26 -20.07 4.15
N LEU A 310 9.20 -19.17 4.47
CA LEU A 310 8.88 -17.76 4.70
C LEU A 310 8.45 -17.05 3.41
N GLN A 311 9.10 -17.34 2.27
CA GLN A 311 8.64 -16.80 0.98
C GLN A 311 7.26 -17.36 0.58
N ALA A 312 7.01 -18.65 0.84
CA ALA A 312 5.70 -19.26 0.60
C ALA A 312 4.63 -18.66 1.52
N PHE A 313 4.95 -18.32 2.77
CA PHE A 313 4.03 -17.65 3.68
C PHE A 313 3.56 -16.29 3.13
N SER A 314 4.48 -15.41 2.72
CA SER A 314 4.10 -14.13 2.10
C SER A 314 3.20 -14.32 0.87
N HIS A 315 3.52 -15.27 -0.02
CA HIS A 315 2.66 -15.59 -1.17
C HIS A 315 1.30 -16.16 -0.73
N TRP A 316 1.28 -17.09 0.21
CA TRP A 316 0.06 -17.69 0.73
C TRP A 316 -0.87 -16.64 1.35
N THR A 317 -0.34 -15.67 2.10
CA THR A 317 -1.14 -14.57 2.67
C THR A 317 -1.84 -13.74 1.60
N TYR A 318 -1.18 -13.51 0.46
CA TYR A 318 -1.78 -12.87 -0.70
C TYR A 318 -2.90 -13.73 -1.29
N HIS A 319 -2.67 -15.02 -1.45
CA HIS A 319 -3.65 -15.93 -2.05
C HIS A 319 -4.89 -16.11 -1.18
N ILE A 320 -4.72 -16.45 0.11
CA ILE A 320 -5.83 -16.73 1.03
C ILE A 320 -6.72 -15.50 1.28
N THR A 321 -6.15 -14.30 1.16
CA THR A 321 -6.90 -13.03 1.27
C THR A 321 -7.42 -12.53 -0.07
N SER A 322 -7.40 -13.36 -1.12
CA SER A 322 -7.88 -13.02 -2.47
C SER A 322 -7.20 -11.76 -3.04
N GLY A 323 -5.91 -11.61 -2.78
CA GLY A 323 -5.08 -10.49 -3.24
C GLY A 323 -5.32 -9.16 -2.53
N ARG A 324 -6.03 -9.17 -1.39
CA ARG A 324 -6.35 -7.94 -0.64
C ARG A 324 -5.28 -7.53 0.35
N LEU A 325 -4.57 -8.50 0.95
CA LEU A 325 -3.52 -8.28 1.93
C LEU A 325 -2.27 -9.10 1.57
N MET A 326 -1.09 -8.68 2.03
CA MET A 326 0.14 -9.49 1.95
C MET A 326 1.05 -9.16 3.12
N VAL A 327 1.48 -10.17 3.86
CA VAL A 327 2.44 -10.03 4.96
C VAL A 327 3.86 -10.15 4.41
N VAL A 328 4.70 -9.16 4.69
CA VAL A 328 6.12 -9.09 4.30
C VAL A 328 6.94 -8.48 5.45
N ASP A 329 8.20 -8.14 5.20
CA ASP A 329 9.13 -7.71 6.26
C ASP A 329 9.32 -8.78 7.33
N LEU A 330 9.45 -10.03 6.89
CA LEU A 330 9.59 -11.19 7.75
C LEU A 330 10.96 -11.13 8.43
N GLN A 331 10.96 -10.82 9.73
CA GLN A 331 12.15 -10.63 10.56
C GLN A 331 11.91 -11.09 11.99
N GLY A 332 12.98 -11.43 12.70
CA GLY A 332 12.94 -11.97 14.05
C GLY A 332 14.07 -12.97 14.28
N VAL A 333 13.78 -14.09 14.93
CA VAL A 333 14.78 -15.11 15.26
C VAL A 333 14.35 -16.50 14.79
N LYS A 334 15.32 -17.33 14.47
CA LYS A 334 15.10 -18.77 14.20
C LYS A 334 15.44 -19.55 15.47
N VAL A 335 14.49 -20.31 15.98
CA VAL A 335 14.65 -21.12 17.20
C VAL A 335 14.41 -22.57 16.85
N ASP A 336 15.46 -23.41 16.88
CA ASP A 336 15.40 -24.84 16.53
C ASP A 336 14.53 -25.14 15.29
N ARG A 337 13.30 -25.63 15.49
CA ARG A 337 12.32 -25.97 14.46
C ARG A 337 11.19 -24.96 14.30
N ALA A 338 11.41 -23.69 14.58
CA ALA A 338 10.41 -22.63 14.42
C ALA A 338 11.04 -21.30 13.99
N TYR A 339 10.21 -20.46 13.38
CA TYR A 339 10.50 -19.03 13.20
C TYR A 339 9.67 -18.24 14.21
N LEU A 340 10.33 -17.41 15.01
CA LEU A 340 9.67 -16.43 15.87
C LEU A 340 9.88 -15.04 15.27
N LEU A 341 8.83 -14.51 14.68
CA LEU A 341 8.82 -13.26 13.93
C LEU A 341 8.21 -12.11 14.73
N THR A 342 8.53 -10.88 14.33
CA THR A 342 7.85 -9.68 14.82
C THR A 342 7.97 -8.55 13.80
N ASP A 343 7.27 -7.45 14.04
CA ASP A 343 7.30 -6.23 13.22
C ASP A 343 7.07 -6.50 11.72
N PRO A 344 5.96 -7.14 11.34
CA PRO A 344 5.65 -7.32 9.94
C PRO A 344 5.33 -5.98 9.28
N ALA A 345 5.50 -5.95 7.97
CA ALA A 345 4.77 -5.03 7.13
C ALA A 345 3.57 -5.76 6.49
N LEU A 346 2.52 -5.00 6.25
CA LEU A 346 1.27 -5.48 5.67
C LEU A 346 0.94 -4.58 4.49
N HIS A 347 1.00 -5.12 3.29
CA HIS A 347 0.48 -4.44 2.12
C HIS A 347 -1.02 -4.66 2.05
N CYS A 348 -1.79 -3.59 1.84
CA CYS A 348 -3.25 -3.64 1.74
C CYS A 348 -3.71 -2.88 0.50
N ASN A 349 -4.65 -3.46 -0.25
CA ASN A 349 -5.23 -2.79 -1.42
C ASN A 349 -6.29 -1.73 -1.05
N ASP A 350 -6.79 -1.73 0.18
CA ASP A 350 -7.59 -0.66 0.73
C ASP A 350 -6.66 0.43 1.29
N LEU A 351 -6.57 1.54 0.55
CA LEU A 351 -5.67 2.65 0.86
C LEU A 351 -6.12 3.48 2.09
N LEU A 352 -7.31 3.24 2.63
CA LEU A 352 -7.77 3.88 3.87
C LEU A 352 -7.28 3.12 5.12
N ARG A 353 -6.93 1.84 4.97
CA ARG A 353 -6.36 0.99 6.02
C ARG A 353 -4.84 1.17 6.07
N PHE A 354 -4.29 1.22 7.29
CA PHE A 354 -2.84 1.29 7.54
C PHE A 354 -2.15 2.47 6.85
N ARG A 355 -2.88 3.58 6.63
CA ARG A 355 -2.40 4.72 5.86
C ARG A 355 -1.42 5.58 6.65
N GLU A 356 -1.50 5.53 7.98
CA GLU A 356 -0.57 6.23 8.87
C GLU A 356 0.76 5.46 8.95
N THR A 357 0.71 4.13 8.78
CA THR A 357 1.92 3.28 8.70
C THR A 357 2.69 3.52 7.39
N ARG A 358 3.99 3.79 7.50
CA ARG A 358 4.84 4.04 6.32
C ARG A 358 5.23 2.78 5.54
N THR A 359 4.93 1.60 6.08
CA THR A 359 5.33 0.29 5.56
C THR A 359 4.31 -0.33 4.59
N ASN A 360 3.05 0.11 4.62
CA ASN A 360 2.05 -0.28 3.62
C ASN A 360 2.35 0.41 2.27
N LEU A 361 2.90 -0.36 1.31
CA LEU A 361 3.15 0.06 -0.07
C LEU A 361 2.07 -0.44 -1.05
N SER A 362 0.89 -0.84 -0.54
CA SER A 362 -0.27 -1.28 -1.33
C SER A 362 0.04 -2.38 -2.37
N ILE A 363 -0.74 -2.42 -3.44
CA ILE A 363 -0.52 -3.24 -4.65
C ILE A 363 0.90 -3.03 -5.22
N LYS A 364 1.51 -1.85 -5.08
CA LYS A 364 2.88 -1.63 -5.57
C LYS A 364 3.88 -2.52 -4.82
N GLY A 365 3.79 -2.59 -3.50
CA GLY A 365 4.60 -3.48 -2.66
C GLY A 365 4.36 -4.96 -2.97
N MET A 366 3.09 -5.35 -3.14
CA MET A 366 2.74 -6.72 -3.53
C MET A 366 3.39 -7.11 -4.87
N ARG A 367 3.35 -6.20 -5.86
CA ARG A 367 4.02 -6.41 -7.16
C ARG A 367 5.54 -6.48 -7.01
N GLN A 368 6.14 -5.69 -6.11
CA GLN A 368 7.57 -5.76 -5.86
C GLN A 368 7.98 -7.11 -5.26
N PHE A 369 7.22 -7.64 -4.30
CA PHE A 369 7.42 -8.99 -3.80
C PHE A 369 7.37 -10.03 -4.93
N PHE A 370 6.34 -10.01 -5.77
CA PHE A 370 6.20 -11.01 -6.85
C PHE A 370 7.25 -10.91 -7.95
N ARG A 371 7.89 -9.75 -8.14
CA ARG A 371 9.01 -9.61 -9.10
C ARG A 371 10.24 -10.43 -8.71
N THR A 372 10.45 -10.65 -7.42
CA THR A 372 11.60 -11.40 -6.89
C THR A 372 11.20 -12.77 -6.33
N HIS A 373 9.90 -13.02 -6.13
CA HIS A 373 9.40 -14.29 -5.65
C HIS A 373 9.51 -15.40 -6.69
N VAL A 374 10.24 -16.45 -6.34
CA VAL A 374 10.27 -17.72 -7.07
C VAL A 374 9.47 -18.74 -6.27
N CYS A 375 8.41 -19.29 -6.87
CA CYS A 375 7.63 -20.36 -6.24
C CYS A 375 8.52 -21.58 -5.96
N SER A 376 8.40 -22.14 -4.77
CA SER A 376 9.11 -23.35 -4.35
C SER A 376 8.16 -24.55 -4.25
N ASP A 377 8.69 -25.73 -3.94
CA ASP A 377 7.89 -26.92 -3.65
C ASP A 377 6.88 -26.71 -2.51
N VAL A 378 7.15 -25.78 -1.60
CA VAL A 378 6.21 -25.38 -0.55
C VAL A 378 4.99 -24.71 -1.17
N CYS A 379 5.20 -23.74 -2.07
CA CYS A 379 4.13 -23.06 -2.80
C CYS A 379 3.31 -24.05 -3.64
N ALA A 380 3.98 -24.98 -4.31
CA ALA A 380 3.33 -26.00 -5.13
C ALA A 380 2.44 -26.93 -4.28
N LYS A 381 2.92 -27.38 -3.11
CA LYS A 381 2.13 -28.22 -2.20
C LYS A 381 0.93 -27.50 -1.59
N LEU A 382 1.04 -26.19 -1.39
CA LEU A 382 -0.05 -25.31 -0.98
C LEU A 382 -1.00 -24.97 -2.15
N ASN A 383 -0.79 -25.52 -3.34
CA ASN A 383 -1.54 -25.23 -4.56
C ASN A 383 -1.63 -23.73 -4.91
N LEU A 384 -0.57 -22.97 -4.60
CA LEU A 384 -0.54 -21.54 -4.90
C LEU A 384 -0.35 -21.31 -6.41
N PRO A 385 -1.06 -20.34 -7.01
CA PRO A 385 -0.87 -19.99 -8.42
C PRO A 385 0.57 -19.57 -8.71
N MET A 386 1.13 -19.96 -9.86
CA MET A 386 2.49 -19.53 -10.23
C MET A 386 2.56 -18.01 -10.39
N SER A 387 3.58 -17.38 -9.80
CA SER A 387 3.81 -15.93 -9.87
C SER A 387 4.16 -15.40 -11.28
N ASN A 388 4.45 -16.29 -12.23
CA ASN A 388 5.05 -15.98 -13.54
C ASN A 388 4.07 -15.85 -14.71
N THR A 389 2.95 -15.17 -14.53
CA THR A 389 2.17 -14.70 -15.68
C THR A 389 1.97 -13.19 -15.62
N GLY A 390 2.82 -12.47 -16.36
CA GLY A 390 2.57 -11.10 -16.81
C GLY A 390 1.40 -11.02 -17.80
N SER A 391 0.26 -11.59 -17.45
CA SER A 391 -1.00 -11.46 -18.19
C SER A 391 -2.05 -10.88 -17.26
N ASN A 392 -2.56 -9.71 -17.63
CA ASN A 392 -3.82 -9.19 -17.13
C ASN A 392 -4.92 -10.25 -17.30
N SER A 393 -5.18 -11.02 -16.25
CA SER A 393 -6.44 -11.76 -16.10
C SER A 393 -6.69 -11.96 -14.61
N ILE A 394 -7.28 -10.95 -13.98
CA ILE A 394 -8.04 -11.13 -12.73
C ILE A 394 -9.24 -12.01 -13.12
N LEU A 395 -9.09 -13.32 -13.02
CA LEU A 395 -10.20 -14.25 -13.07
C LEU A 395 -10.78 -14.34 -11.65
N PHE A 396 -11.85 -13.59 -11.41
CA PHE A 396 -12.76 -13.86 -10.31
C PHE A 396 -13.35 -15.26 -10.50
N SER A 397 -12.81 -16.27 -9.82
CA SER A 397 -13.46 -17.58 -9.72
C SER A 397 -14.64 -17.47 -8.76
N ARG A 398 -15.85 -17.63 -9.33
CA ARG A 398 -17.12 -17.78 -8.62
C ARG A 398 -17.02 -18.83 -7.50
N SER A 399 -17.63 -18.46 -6.38
CA SER A 399 -17.99 -19.28 -5.22
C SER A 399 -18.43 -20.70 -5.57
N HIS A 400 -17.86 -21.69 -4.88
CA HIS A 400 -18.44 -23.01 -4.74
C HIS A 400 -19.68 -22.94 -3.84
N SER A 401 -20.85 -23.29 -4.39
CA SER A 401 -21.99 -23.73 -3.60
C SER A 401 -22.55 -25.02 -4.18
N LEU A 402 -22.61 -26.00 -3.29
CA LEU A 402 -23.14 -27.36 -3.34
C LEU A 402 -24.35 -27.63 -4.30
N SER A 403 -24.28 -28.85 -4.85
CA SER A 403 -25.23 -29.64 -5.66
C SER A 403 -26.74 -29.37 -5.55
N CYS A 404 -27.41 -29.41 -6.70
CA CYS A 404 -28.65 -30.16 -6.89
C CYS A 404 -28.85 -30.57 -8.36
N ASN A 405 -29.29 -31.81 -8.59
CA ASN A 405 -29.50 -32.44 -9.89
C ASN A 405 -30.74 -31.90 -10.62
N ALA A 406 -30.61 -31.64 -11.93
CA ALA A 406 -31.67 -31.91 -12.91
C ALA A 406 -31.08 -31.99 -14.33
N THR A 407 -31.33 -33.12 -14.99
CA THR A 407 -31.02 -33.45 -16.39
C THR A 407 -31.64 -32.50 -17.40
N THR A 408 -30.91 -32.17 -18.47
CA THR A 408 -31.38 -32.23 -19.87
C THR A 408 -30.22 -32.09 -20.85
N LYS A 409 -30.30 -32.89 -21.93
CA LYS A 409 -29.38 -32.94 -23.08
C LYS A 409 -29.49 -31.66 -23.93
N THR A 410 -28.38 -31.21 -24.51
CA THR A 410 -28.17 -31.09 -25.98
C THR A 410 -26.74 -30.64 -26.29
N SER A 411 -26.29 -31.05 -27.47
CA SER A 411 -24.98 -30.88 -28.11
C SER A 411 -24.68 -29.44 -28.54
N ASP A 412 -23.39 -29.10 -28.67
CA ASP A 412 -22.77 -28.81 -29.98
C ASP A 412 -21.32 -28.32 -29.81
N ASP A 413 -20.46 -28.90 -30.65
CA ASP A 413 -19.04 -28.62 -30.87
C ASP A 413 -18.79 -27.17 -31.29
N PHE A 414 -17.70 -26.53 -30.83
CA PHE A 414 -16.96 -25.58 -31.66
C PHE A 414 -15.46 -25.53 -31.31
N ASN A 415 -14.66 -25.68 -32.37
CA ASN A 415 -13.21 -25.82 -32.42
C ASN A 415 -12.42 -24.58 -31.95
N LEU A 416 -11.38 -24.83 -31.15
CA LEU A 416 -10.26 -23.93 -30.89
C LEU A 416 -9.29 -23.93 -32.09
N LYS A 417 -8.92 -22.74 -32.59
CA LYS A 417 -7.70 -22.55 -33.39
C LYS A 417 -6.79 -21.55 -32.68
N THR A 418 -5.62 -22.03 -32.27
CA THR A 418 -4.50 -21.29 -31.71
C THR A 418 -3.49 -20.94 -32.81
N THR A 419 -3.17 -19.65 -32.92
CA THR A 419 -1.94 -19.05 -33.46
C THR A 419 -1.95 -17.64 -32.86
N GLU A 420 -0.94 -17.16 -32.13
CA GLU A 420 0.32 -16.67 -32.68
C GLU A 420 1.40 -16.61 -31.57
N GLU A 421 2.62 -16.97 -31.97
CA GLU A 421 3.86 -16.81 -31.23
C GLU A 421 4.26 -15.32 -31.21
N ASN A 422 4.69 -14.80 -30.07
CA ASN A 422 5.48 -13.57 -30.02
C ASN A 422 6.65 -13.73 -29.05
N ASN A 423 7.85 -13.73 -29.63
CA ASN A 423 9.15 -13.70 -28.97
C ASN A 423 9.28 -12.46 -28.08
N PHE A 424 9.70 -12.65 -26.83
CA PHE A 424 10.24 -11.59 -26.00
C PHE A 424 11.65 -11.96 -25.51
N GLU A 425 12.56 -11.02 -25.72
CA GLU A 425 13.97 -11.07 -25.35
C GLU A 425 14.16 -11.41 -23.87
N THR A 426 14.98 -12.41 -23.60
CA THR A 426 15.45 -12.80 -22.28
C THR A 426 16.27 -11.68 -21.66
N ILE A 427 15.77 -11.10 -20.56
CA ILE A 427 16.53 -10.18 -19.71
C ILE A 427 17.51 -10.98 -18.85
N ASP A 428 18.77 -10.55 -18.87
CA ASP A 428 19.95 -11.18 -18.30
C ASP A 428 19.86 -11.37 -16.76
N LYS A 429 20.24 -12.56 -16.27
CA LYS A 429 20.14 -13.00 -14.87
C LYS A 429 21.13 -12.29 -13.92
N ASN A 430 22.03 -11.46 -14.46
CA ASN A 430 23.12 -10.84 -13.71
C ASN A 430 22.80 -9.46 -13.08
N GLN A 431 21.53 -9.04 -13.02
CA GLN A 431 21.13 -7.81 -12.30
C GLN A 431 20.54 -8.05 -10.89
N LEU A 432 20.65 -9.26 -10.34
CA LEU A 432 20.10 -9.62 -9.03
C LEU A 432 21.09 -9.46 -7.86
N GLU A 433 22.31 -8.96 -8.10
CA GLU A 433 23.31 -8.75 -7.06
C GLU A 433 23.48 -7.26 -6.74
N THR A 434 22.66 -6.73 -5.82
CA THR A 434 23.11 -5.65 -4.93
C THR A 434 22.56 -5.84 -3.51
N THR A 435 23.48 -6.02 -2.57
CA THR A 435 23.30 -5.93 -1.10
C THR A 435 22.78 -4.57 -0.62
N GLU A 436 22.66 -3.57 -1.51
CA GLU A 436 22.20 -2.21 -1.21
C GLU A 436 20.70 -2.13 -0.81
N ASN A 437 19.89 -3.14 -1.12
CA ASN A 437 18.44 -3.12 -0.82
C ASN A 437 18.09 -3.41 0.66
N PHE A 438 19.08 -3.64 1.53
CA PHE A 438 18.85 -3.89 2.96
C PHE A 438 19.07 -2.66 3.86
N GLU A 439 19.69 -1.58 3.38
CA GLU A 439 19.99 -0.38 4.20
C GLU A 439 18.99 0.78 4.01
N LEU A 440 18.00 0.64 3.12
CA LEU A 440 16.98 1.66 2.89
C LEU A 440 15.58 1.08 3.11
N CYS A 441 15.15 0.91 4.36
CA CYS A 441 13.73 0.96 4.69
C CYS A 441 13.53 1.30 6.15
#